data_AF-A0A7J9HZ04-F1
#
_entry.id   AF-A0A7J9HZ04-F1
#
_cell.length_a   1.000
_cell.length_b   1.000
_cell.length_c   1.000
_cell.angle_alpha   90.00
_cell.angle_beta   90.00
_cell.angle_gamma   90.00
#
_symmetry.space_group_name_H-M   'P 1'
#
loop_
_entity.id
_entity.type
_entity.pdbx_description
1 polymer ?
#
loop_
_entity_poly.entity_id
_entity_poly.type
_entity_poly.pdbx_seq_one_letter_code
_entity_poly.pdbx_strand_id
1 'polypeptide(L)'
;FENVLSDGRHEKSGNEQFLTEISKWIFHERGHLKAVNVKHHRVGETDEPALYRINDELEYSVEIYEWSGTSWEPYVANDVQVQFYMMSPYVLKTLSSDKKGLYSTSFKVPDVYGVFQFKVEHQKLGYTSLSLSKQIPVRPYRHNEYERFIPAAYPYYGAAFSMVPLFYSLNHCLRYS
;
A
#
# COMPACT_ATOMS: atom_id res chain seq x y z
N PHE A 1 36.44 29.71 -62.65
CA PHE A 1 35.79 28.39 -62.61
C PHE A 1 35.80 27.94 -61.16
N GLU A 2 34.59 27.75 -60.63
CA GLU A 2 34.21 27.58 -59.22
C GLU A 2 35.13 26.74 -58.32
N ASN A 3 35.28 27.23 -57.08
CA ASN A 3 35.64 26.43 -55.91
C ASN A 3 34.50 25.43 -55.60
N VAL A 4 34.75 24.14 -55.82
CA VAL A 4 33.87 23.07 -55.36
C VAL A 4 34.23 22.75 -53.90
N LEU A 5 33.61 23.46 -52.95
CA LEU A 5 33.50 22.98 -51.58
C LEU A 5 32.42 21.90 -51.58
N SER A 6 32.84 20.63 -51.59
CA SER A 6 31.93 19.54 -51.30
C SER A 6 31.44 19.71 -49.86
N ASP A 7 30.18 20.09 -49.69
CA ASP A 7 29.46 20.08 -48.41
C ASP A 7 29.39 18.62 -47.93
N GLY A 8 30.44 18.18 -47.23
CA GLY A 8 30.61 16.84 -46.69
C GLY A 8 29.69 16.61 -45.50
N ARG A 9 28.38 16.55 -45.73
CA ARG A 9 27.43 16.03 -44.75
C ARG A 9 27.66 14.53 -44.62
N HIS A 10 28.53 14.16 -43.69
CA HIS A 10 28.66 12.79 -43.23
C HIS A 10 27.32 12.32 -42.66
N GLU A 11 26.94 11.08 -42.98
CA GLU A 11 25.80 10.42 -42.35
C GLU A 11 25.96 10.47 -40.83
N LYS A 12 24.86 10.76 -40.11
CA LYS A 12 24.86 10.82 -38.65
C LYS A 12 25.45 9.52 -38.10
N SER A 13 26.61 9.63 -37.46
CA SER A 13 27.25 8.48 -36.83
C SER A 13 26.36 7.95 -35.70
N GLY A 14 26.13 6.63 -35.65
CA GLY A 14 25.39 5.99 -34.56
C GLY A 14 25.99 6.29 -33.17
N ASN A 15 27.28 6.61 -33.11
CA ASN A 15 27.97 6.99 -31.86
C ASN A 15 27.49 8.34 -31.32
N GLU A 16 27.05 9.27 -32.18
CA GLU A 16 26.51 10.56 -31.75
C GLU A 16 25.20 10.36 -30.96
N GLN A 17 24.33 9.46 -31.42
CA GLN A 17 23.09 9.12 -30.73
C GLN A 17 23.36 8.46 -29.38
N PHE A 18 24.34 7.57 -29.31
CA PHE A 18 24.72 6.91 -28.06
C PHE A 18 25.29 7.90 -27.03
N LEU A 19 26.22 8.77 -27.44
CA LEU A 19 26.81 9.78 -26.54
C LEU A 19 25.76 10.76 -26.04
N THR A 20 24.80 11.15 -26.89
CA THR A 20 23.72 12.06 -26.49
C THR A 20 22.73 11.42 -25.52
N GLU A 21 22.37 10.14 -25.68
CA GLU A 21 21.52 9.45 -24.70
C GLU A 21 22.23 9.22 -23.35
N ILE A 22 23.54 8.92 -23.37
CA ILE A 22 24.33 8.83 -22.13
C ILE A 22 24.43 10.17 -21.43
N SER A 23 24.70 11.26 -22.16
CA SER A 23 24.78 12.58 -21.55
C SER A 23 23.46 12.96 -20.90
N LYS A 24 22.32 12.72 -21.56
CA LYS A 24 20.98 12.94 -20.99
C LYS A 24 20.75 12.15 -19.71
N TRP A 25 21.18 10.88 -19.68
CA TRP A 25 21.04 10.03 -18.48
C TRP A 25 21.90 10.53 -17.31
N ILE A 26 23.17 10.87 -17.57
CA ILE A 26 24.10 11.38 -16.54
C ILE A 26 23.63 12.72 -15.97
N PHE A 27 23.10 13.62 -16.80
CA PHE A 27 22.61 14.93 -16.38
C PHE A 27 21.19 14.92 -15.80
N HIS A 28 20.61 13.74 -15.53
CA HIS A 28 19.26 13.57 -14.98
C HIS A 28 18.16 14.18 -15.86
N GLU A 29 18.39 14.27 -17.18
CA GLU A 29 17.39 14.75 -18.13
C GLU A 29 16.36 13.67 -18.48
N ARG A 30 16.62 12.40 -18.11
CA ARG A 30 15.75 11.26 -18.40
C ARG A 30 15.80 10.21 -17.27
N GLY A 31 14.69 9.50 -17.06
CA GLY A 31 14.65 8.33 -16.17
C GLY A 31 14.57 8.66 -14.69
N HIS A 32 14.30 9.91 -14.32
CA HIS A 32 14.07 10.29 -12.93
C HIS A 32 12.61 10.04 -12.56
N LEU A 33 12.38 9.21 -11.54
CA LEU A 33 11.07 8.90 -11.00
C LEU A 33 10.82 9.72 -9.74
N LYS A 34 9.57 10.16 -9.56
CA LYS A 34 9.11 10.87 -8.37
C LYS A 34 7.76 10.31 -7.97
N ALA A 35 7.66 9.86 -6.73
CA ALA A 35 6.36 9.55 -6.16
C ALA A 35 5.81 10.73 -5.36
N VAL A 36 4.52 10.94 -5.49
CA VAL A 36 3.77 12.02 -4.85
C VAL A 36 2.49 11.43 -4.28
N ASN A 37 1.93 12.10 -3.27
CA ASN A 37 0.57 11.86 -2.80
C ASN A 37 0.31 10.40 -2.38
N VAL A 38 1.20 9.84 -1.55
CA VAL A 38 0.96 8.53 -0.94
C VAL A 38 -0.23 8.64 -0.01
N LYS A 39 -1.30 7.91 -0.31
CA LYS A 39 -2.51 7.84 0.51
C LYS A 39 -2.81 6.40 0.89
N HIS A 40 -3.35 6.23 2.08
CA HIS A 40 -3.85 4.95 2.56
C HIS A 40 -5.06 5.18 3.45
N HIS A 41 -6.11 4.40 3.26
CA HIS A 41 -7.33 4.50 4.08
C HIS A 41 -7.99 3.13 4.21
N ARG A 42 -9.01 3.04 5.05
CA ARG A 42 -9.87 1.85 5.08
C ARG A 42 -10.80 1.88 3.87
N VAL A 43 -11.22 0.72 3.40
CA VAL A 43 -12.20 0.65 2.31
C VAL A 43 -13.51 1.29 2.78
N GLY A 44 -13.99 2.28 2.02
CA GLY A 44 -15.20 3.06 2.35
C GLY A 44 -14.96 4.33 3.18
N GLU A 45 -13.73 4.57 3.65
CA GLU A 45 -13.31 5.82 4.29
C GLU A 45 -12.42 6.63 3.32
N THR A 46 -12.36 7.95 3.47
CA THR A 46 -11.46 8.82 2.68
C THR A 46 -10.26 9.32 3.47
N ASP A 47 -10.35 9.31 4.80
CA ASP A 47 -9.35 9.88 5.67
C ASP A 47 -8.25 8.85 6.00
N GLU A 48 -7.01 9.33 6.14
CA GLU A 48 -5.90 8.47 6.53
C GLU A 48 -6.02 8.08 8.02
N PRO A 49 -6.21 6.78 8.34
CA PRO A 49 -6.30 6.37 9.73
C PRO A 49 -4.91 6.38 10.37
N ALA A 50 -4.85 6.83 11.62
CA ALA A 50 -3.62 6.77 12.42
C ALA A 50 -3.19 5.31 12.75
N LEU A 51 -4.14 4.37 12.71
CA LEU A 51 -3.90 2.96 12.99
C LEU A 51 -4.91 2.06 12.27
N TYR A 52 -4.48 0.84 11.95
CA TYR A 52 -5.36 -0.23 11.46
C TYR A 52 -5.64 -1.26 12.54
N ARG A 53 -6.71 -2.04 12.36
CA ARG A 53 -6.94 -3.25 13.13
C ARG A 53 -6.60 -4.47 12.27
N ILE A 54 -6.24 -5.57 12.92
CA ILE A 54 -6.13 -6.87 12.25
C ILE A 54 -7.40 -7.15 11.44
N ASN A 55 -7.24 -7.77 10.28
CA ASN A 55 -8.33 -8.11 9.38
C ASN A 55 -9.13 -6.93 8.78
N ASP A 56 -8.74 -5.68 9.00
CA ASP A 56 -9.35 -4.55 8.28
C ASP A 56 -9.01 -4.63 6.78
N GLU A 57 -9.94 -4.19 5.93
CA GLU A 57 -9.68 -3.97 4.50
C GLU A 57 -9.13 -2.57 4.30
N LEU A 58 -7.97 -2.47 3.65
CA LEU A 58 -7.31 -1.22 3.37
C LEU A 58 -7.13 -1.01 1.87
N GLU A 59 -7.11 0.25 1.47
CA GLU A 59 -6.73 0.70 0.14
C GLU A 59 -5.47 1.56 0.24
N TYR A 60 -4.52 1.29 -0.65
CA TYR A 60 -3.27 2.03 -0.78
C TYR A 60 -3.19 2.62 -2.18
N SER A 61 -2.83 3.90 -2.27
CA SER A 61 -2.61 4.57 -3.54
C SER A 61 -1.38 5.48 -3.52
N VAL A 62 -0.68 5.55 -4.64
CA VAL A 62 0.48 6.42 -4.85
C VAL A 62 0.49 6.93 -6.28
N GLU A 63 0.85 8.20 -6.46
CA GLU A 63 1.06 8.78 -7.78
C GLU A 63 2.55 8.74 -8.11
N ILE A 64 2.91 8.22 -9.28
CA ILE A 64 4.30 8.15 -9.73
C ILE A 64 4.44 8.89 -11.07
N TYR A 65 5.42 9.78 -11.13
CA TYR A 65 5.74 10.59 -12.29
C TYR A 65 7.17 10.35 -12.74
N GLU A 66 7.41 10.47 -14.04
CA GLU A 66 8.71 10.44 -14.70
C GLU A 66 9.06 11.83 -15.23
N TRP A 67 10.34 12.20 -15.12
CA TRP A 67 10.86 13.42 -15.73
C TRP A 67 11.25 13.18 -17.19
N SER A 68 10.62 13.89 -18.13
CA SER A 68 10.92 13.83 -19.56
C SER A 68 11.98 14.84 -20.02
N GLY A 69 12.64 15.53 -19.09
CA GLY A 69 13.60 16.60 -19.38
C GLY A 69 12.97 17.99 -19.43
N THR A 70 11.67 18.06 -19.73
CA THR A 70 10.90 19.32 -19.81
C THR A 70 9.75 19.38 -18.82
N SER A 71 9.08 18.25 -18.55
CA SER A 71 7.92 18.19 -17.66
C SER A 71 7.81 16.86 -16.92
N TRP A 72 6.96 16.83 -15.89
CA TRP A 72 6.62 15.61 -15.16
C TRP A 72 5.45 14.91 -15.83
N GLU A 73 5.70 13.72 -16.37
CA GLU A 73 4.73 12.91 -17.08
C GLU A 73 4.32 11.70 -16.22
N PRO A 74 3.10 11.18 -16.35
CA PRO A 74 2.65 10.02 -15.57
C PRO A 74 3.47 8.78 -15.92
N TYR A 75 4.05 8.13 -14.91
CA TYR A 75 4.79 6.89 -15.11
C TYR A 75 3.82 5.72 -15.28
N VAL A 76 3.93 4.97 -16.37
CA VAL A 76 3.07 3.81 -16.67
C VAL A 76 3.90 2.54 -16.71
N ALA A 77 3.69 1.67 -15.72
CA ALA A 77 4.40 0.43 -15.56
C ALA A 77 3.50 -0.62 -14.89
N ASN A 78 3.81 -1.90 -15.10
CA ASN A 78 3.01 -3.03 -14.59
C ASN A 78 3.71 -3.81 -13.47
N ASP A 79 4.93 -3.41 -13.12
CA ASP A 79 5.85 -4.12 -12.21
C ASP A 79 6.01 -3.43 -10.85
N VAL A 80 5.27 -2.34 -10.60
CA VAL A 80 5.31 -1.63 -9.31
C VAL A 80 4.60 -2.45 -8.25
N GLN A 81 5.29 -2.73 -7.15
CA GLN A 81 4.76 -3.54 -6.05
C GLN A 81 4.79 -2.79 -4.73
N VAL A 82 3.76 -3.02 -3.91
CA VAL A 82 3.71 -2.59 -2.52
C VAL A 82 3.90 -3.79 -1.60
N GLN A 83 4.68 -3.57 -0.56
CA GLN A 83 4.95 -4.52 0.51
C GLN A 83 4.33 -3.98 1.80
N PHE A 84 3.58 -4.83 2.50
CA PHE A 84 3.20 -4.59 3.89
C PHE A 84 4.19 -5.34 4.78
N TYR A 85 5.16 -4.60 5.30
CA TYR A 85 6.40 -5.12 5.88
C TYR A 85 6.46 -4.89 7.39
N MET A 86 7.02 -5.84 8.14
CA MET A 86 7.36 -5.65 9.56
C MET A 86 8.76 -6.21 9.85
N MET A 87 8.89 -7.53 9.96
CA MET A 87 10.16 -8.26 9.98
C MET A 87 10.41 -9.01 8.66
N SER A 88 9.32 -9.29 7.95
CA SER A 88 9.24 -9.89 6.62
C SER A 88 8.04 -9.27 5.89
N PRO A 89 7.97 -9.35 4.55
CA PRO A 89 6.80 -8.90 3.80
C PRO A 89 5.64 -9.90 4.02
N TYR A 90 4.60 -9.47 4.74
CA TYR A 90 3.40 -10.28 4.97
C TYR A 90 2.46 -10.26 3.78
N VAL A 91 2.39 -9.11 3.11
CA VAL A 91 1.61 -8.92 1.88
C VAL A 91 2.54 -8.32 0.84
N LEU A 92 2.60 -8.95 -0.32
CA LEU A 92 3.24 -8.43 -1.52
C LEU A 92 2.17 -8.37 -2.61
N LYS A 93 1.85 -7.18 -3.08
CA LYS A 93 0.89 -7.00 -4.17
C LYS A 93 1.43 -6.06 -5.24
N THR A 94 1.11 -6.39 -6.48
CA THR A 94 1.35 -5.49 -7.63
C THR A 94 0.26 -4.44 -7.67
N LEU A 95 0.66 -3.18 -7.90
CA LEU A 95 -0.26 -2.06 -7.99
C LEU A 95 -0.91 -2.01 -9.38
N SER A 96 -2.20 -1.70 -9.43
CA SER A 96 -2.92 -1.45 -10.68
C SER A 96 -2.77 0.02 -11.07
N SER A 97 -2.50 0.31 -12.35
CA SER A 97 -2.31 1.68 -12.85
C SER A 97 -3.55 2.18 -13.61
N ASP A 98 -4.00 3.41 -13.33
CA ASP A 98 -5.04 4.10 -14.12
C ASP A 98 -4.47 4.77 -15.39
N LYS A 99 -3.23 4.44 -15.78
CA LYS A 99 -2.46 5.06 -16.90
C LYS A 99 -2.22 6.58 -16.78
N LYS A 100 -2.83 7.24 -15.79
CA LYS A 100 -2.65 8.64 -15.42
C LYS A 100 -1.57 8.84 -14.35
N GLY A 101 -0.77 7.81 -14.07
CA GLY A 101 0.27 7.82 -13.04
C GLY A 101 -0.20 7.47 -11.63
N LEU A 102 -1.52 7.28 -11.43
CA LEU A 102 -2.07 6.77 -10.17
C LEU A 102 -1.98 5.25 -10.12
N TYR A 103 -1.37 4.75 -9.05
CA TYR A 103 -1.24 3.33 -8.74
C TYR A 103 -2.06 3.03 -7.48
N SER A 104 -2.92 2.02 -7.53
CA SER A 104 -3.72 1.62 -6.37
C SER A 104 -3.80 0.11 -6.20
N THR A 105 -4.05 -0.32 -4.96
CA THR A 105 -4.36 -1.70 -4.63
C THR A 105 -5.15 -1.77 -3.32
N SER A 106 -5.93 -2.84 -3.17
CA SER A 106 -6.62 -3.16 -1.93
C SER A 106 -6.19 -4.53 -1.40
N PHE A 107 -6.04 -4.62 -0.08
CA PHE A 107 -5.75 -5.87 0.59
C PHE A 107 -6.22 -5.85 2.04
N LYS A 108 -6.24 -7.03 2.64
CA LYS A 108 -6.63 -7.23 4.04
C LYS A 108 -5.40 -7.22 4.93
N VAL A 109 -5.47 -6.52 6.06
CA VAL A 109 -4.42 -6.50 7.08
C VAL A 109 -4.25 -7.93 7.65
N PRO A 110 -3.01 -8.45 7.76
CA PRO A 110 -2.75 -9.78 8.31
C PRO A 110 -3.19 -9.90 9.77
N ASP A 111 -3.39 -11.14 10.22
CA ASP A 111 -3.80 -11.47 11.60
C ASP A 111 -2.62 -11.42 12.61
N VAL A 112 -1.73 -10.44 12.42
CA VAL A 112 -0.59 -10.20 13.29
C VAL A 112 -0.59 -8.71 13.63
N TYR A 113 -0.56 -8.39 14.92
CA TYR A 113 -0.48 -7.02 15.41
C TYR A 113 0.97 -6.58 15.59
N GLY A 114 1.21 -5.29 15.49
CA GLY A 114 2.56 -4.73 15.55
C GLY A 114 2.68 -3.46 14.74
N VAL A 115 3.91 -3.08 14.43
CA VAL A 115 4.22 -1.89 13.66
C VAL A 115 4.59 -2.32 12.25
N PHE A 116 3.72 -2.01 11.30
CA PHE A 116 3.95 -2.32 9.90
C PHE A 116 4.45 -1.08 9.14
N GLN A 117 4.99 -1.33 7.95
CA GLN A 117 5.44 -0.31 7.03
C GLN A 117 4.89 -0.65 5.64
N PHE A 118 4.23 0.31 5.00
CA PHE A 118 4.06 0.27 3.55
C PHE A 118 5.40 0.58 2.93
N LYS A 119 5.95 -0.38 2.20
CA LYS A 119 7.23 -0.25 1.51
C LYS A 119 7.00 -0.44 0.02
N VAL A 120 7.36 0.57 -0.77
CA VAL A 120 7.39 0.48 -2.24
C VAL A 120 8.84 0.67 -2.65
N GLU A 121 9.43 -0.38 -3.18
CA GLU A 121 10.82 -0.37 -3.67
C GLU A 121 10.80 -0.76 -5.15
N HIS A 122 11.07 0.22 -6.01
CA HIS A 122 11.08 0.04 -7.46
C HIS A 122 12.48 0.34 -7.98
N GLN A 123 13.17 -0.70 -8.41
CA GLN A 123 14.51 -0.62 -8.99
C GLN A 123 14.46 -1.21 -10.39
N LYS A 124 14.62 -0.35 -11.40
CA LYS A 124 14.56 -0.74 -12.80
C LYS A 124 15.76 -0.17 -13.54
N LEU A 125 16.36 -0.97 -14.43
CA LEU A 125 17.51 -0.55 -15.22
C LEU A 125 17.13 0.67 -16.07
N GLY A 126 17.96 1.72 -16.03
CA GLY A 126 17.73 2.97 -16.74
C GLY A 126 16.87 4.01 -15.99
N TYR A 127 16.33 3.67 -14.82
CA TYR A 127 15.58 4.59 -13.97
C TYR A 127 16.26 4.80 -12.62
N THR A 128 15.95 5.94 -11.98
CA THR A 128 16.32 6.17 -10.58
C THR A 128 15.58 5.22 -9.64
N SER A 129 16.24 4.75 -8.60
CA SER A 129 15.57 3.92 -7.58
C SER A 129 14.52 4.73 -6.83
N LEU A 130 13.30 4.18 -6.75
CA LEU A 130 12.22 4.74 -5.96
C LEU A 130 12.07 3.91 -4.69
N SER A 131 12.21 4.55 -3.53
CA SER A 131 12.01 3.93 -2.23
C SER A 131 11.06 4.80 -1.41
N LEU A 132 9.92 4.23 -1.04
CA LEU A 132 8.92 4.85 -0.17
C LEU A 132 8.66 3.95 1.02
N SER A 133 8.68 4.53 2.21
CA SER A 133 8.33 3.85 3.44
C SER A 133 7.39 4.70 4.29
N LYS A 134 6.26 4.13 4.72
CA LYS A 134 5.31 4.76 5.63
C LYS A 134 4.95 3.78 6.74
N GLN A 135 5.27 4.12 7.98
CA GLN A 135 5.05 3.27 9.15
C GLN A 135 3.67 3.50 9.76
N ILE A 136 2.90 2.44 9.96
CA ILE A 136 1.57 2.46 10.59
C ILE A 136 1.41 1.30 11.59
N PRO A 137 0.91 1.58 12.80
CA PRO A 137 0.59 0.55 13.77
C PRO A 137 -0.69 -0.22 13.42
N VAL A 138 -0.65 -1.53 13.66
CA VAL A 138 -1.77 -2.45 13.59
C VAL A 138 -2.09 -2.96 14.98
N ARG A 139 -3.33 -2.79 15.43
CA ARG A 139 -3.80 -3.24 16.75
C ARG A 139 -4.69 -4.49 16.67
N PRO A 140 -4.76 -5.28 17.76
CA PRO A 140 -5.76 -6.34 17.88
C PRO A 140 -7.18 -5.77 18.11
N TYR A 141 -8.17 -6.67 18.07
CA TYR A 141 -9.54 -6.36 18.49
C TYR A 141 -9.58 -5.91 19.95
N ARG A 142 -10.34 -4.84 20.21
CA ARG A 142 -10.70 -4.44 21.58
C ARG A 142 -11.75 -5.40 22.14
N HIS A 143 -11.85 -5.48 23.46
CA HIS A 143 -12.82 -6.34 24.15
C HIS A 143 -14.26 -6.14 23.65
N ASN A 144 -14.63 -4.91 23.25
CA ASN A 144 -15.97 -4.56 22.80
C ASN A 144 -16.22 -4.85 21.31
N GLU A 145 -15.19 -5.20 20.55
CA GLU A 145 -15.27 -5.46 19.10
C GLU A 145 -15.45 -6.94 18.75
N TYR A 146 -15.35 -7.83 19.74
CA TYR A 146 -15.67 -9.24 19.56
C TYR A 146 -17.17 -9.44 19.37
N GLU A 147 -17.52 -10.44 18.57
CA GLU A 147 -18.90 -10.85 18.37
C GLU A 147 -19.56 -11.22 19.71
N ARG A 148 -20.76 -10.70 19.93
CA ARG A 148 -21.57 -10.99 21.12
C ARG A 148 -22.77 -11.83 20.71
N PHE A 149 -23.25 -12.64 21.65
CA PHE A 149 -24.43 -13.50 21.44
C PHE A 149 -24.22 -14.56 20.36
N ILE A 150 -23.11 -15.28 20.47
CA ILE A 150 -22.75 -16.35 19.54
C ILE A 150 -23.78 -17.50 19.70
N PRO A 151 -24.38 -18.02 18.61
CA PRO A 151 -25.41 -19.06 18.70
C PRO A 151 -24.97 -20.32 19.45
N ALA A 152 -23.70 -20.71 19.29
CA ALA A 152 -23.12 -21.84 20.00
C ALA A 152 -23.09 -21.65 21.54
N ALA A 153 -23.14 -20.41 22.03
CA ALA A 153 -23.08 -20.09 23.44
C ALA A 153 -24.45 -19.98 24.13
N TYR A 154 -25.57 -20.12 23.39
CA TYR A 154 -26.93 -20.05 23.95
C TYR A 154 -27.17 -20.96 25.17
N PRO A 155 -26.69 -22.22 25.22
CA PRO A 155 -26.86 -23.06 26.40
C PRO A 155 -26.26 -22.44 27.67
N TYR A 156 -25.11 -21.78 27.57
CA TYR A 156 -24.45 -21.13 28.71
C TYR A 156 -25.19 -19.87 29.16
N TYR A 157 -25.69 -19.07 28.22
CA TYR A 157 -26.52 -17.91 28.55
C TYR A 157 -27.79 -18.35 29.27
N GLY A 158 -28.49 -19.37 28.75
CA GLY A 158 -29.68 -19.93 29.37
C GLY A 158 -29.43 -20.48 30.78
N ALA A 159 -28.32 -21.21 30.97
CA ALA A 159 -27.93 -21.72 32.28
C ALA A 159 -27.65 -20.58 33.27
N ALA A 160 -26.91 -19.54 32.88
CA ALA A 160 -26.65 -18.40 33.75
C ALA A 160 -27.95 -17.69 34.17
N PHE A 161 -28.88 -17.51 33.24
CA PHE A 161 -30.19 -16.90 33.53
C PHE A 161 -31.10 -17.79 34.37
N SER A 162 -31.03 -19.13 34.26
CA SER A 162 -31.85 -20.04 35.07
C SER A 162 -31.39 -20.13 36.53
N MET A 163 -30.11 -19.89 36.81
CA MET A 163 -29.56 -19.95 38.17
C MET A 163 -30.07 -18.81 39.07
N VAL A 164 -30.36 -17.64 38.51
CA VAL A 164 -30.87 -16.48 39.28
C VAL A 164 -32.22 -16.76 39.96
N PRO A 165 -33.30 -17.16 39.24
CA PRO A 165 -34.57 -17.49 39.86
C PRO A 165 -34.49 -18.75 40.73
N LEU A 166 -33.65 -19.72 40.37
CA LEU A 166 -33.44 -20.91 41.17
C LEU A 166 -32.85 -20.55 42.55
N PHE A 167 -31.79 -19.74 42.58
CA PHE A 167 -31.17 -19.28 43.82
C PHE A 167 -32.13 -18.46 44.68
N TYR A 168 -32.92 -17.58 44.04
CA TYR A 168 -33.95 -16.80 44.74
C TYR A 168 -35.03 -17.70 45.34
N SER A 169 -35.56 -18.64 44.56
CA SER A 169 -36.60 -19.57 45.00
C SER A 169 -36.11 -20.48 46.13
N LEU A 170 -34.86 -20.95 46.04
CA LEU A 170 -34.23 -21.77 47.07
C LEU A 170 -34.08 -21.00 48.39
N ASN A 171 -33.59 -19.75 48.35
CA ASN A 171 -33.48 -18.90 49.54
C ASN A 171 -34.85 -18.62 50.17
N HIS A 172 -35.86 -18.35 49.35
CA HIS A 172 -37.22 -18.15 49.84
C HIS A 172 -37.73 -19.41 50.55
N CYS A 173 -37.58 -20.58 49.93
CA CYS A 173 -38.00 -21.85 50.53
C CYS A 173 -37.31 -22.12 51.88
N LEU A 174 -35.98 -21.97 51.95
CA LEU A 174 -35.21 -22.20 53.18
C LEU A 174 -35.56 -21.25 54.33
N ARG A 175 -36.07 -20.05 54.05
CA ARG A 175 -36.45 -19.09 55.08
C ARG A 175 -37.81 -19.37 55.71
N TYR A 176 -38.70 -20.04 54.97
CA TYR A 176 -40.08 -20.33 55.37
C TYR A 176 -40.34 -21.82 55.64
N SER A 177 -39.29 -22.66 55.63
CA SER A 177 -39.30 -24.04 56.13
C SER A 177 -38.88 -24.09 57.59
#